data_AF-W3XJQ8-F1
#
_entry.id   AF-W3XJQ8-F1
#
_cell.length_a   1.000
_cell.length_b   1.000
_cell.length_c   1.000
_cell.angle_alpha   90.00
_cell.angle_beta   90.00
_cell.angle_gamma   90.00
#
_symmetry.space_group_name_H-M   'P 1'
#
loop_
_entity.id
_entity.type
_entity.pdbx_description
1 polymer ?
#
loop_
_entity_poly.entity_id
_entity_poly.type
_entity_poly.pdbx_seq_one_letter_code
_entity_poly.pdbx_strand_id
1 'polypeptide(L)'
;MMRFSSWASWLVTAYVGIVLAATNITSGIMEVDLVFPRNETYAPTSSLPVVFAIKNPELLPLLSNSITFTAHAWENLERFPIAATYDLRWRNFSSSDPYFVYYTFAGFETEDVWWLTWSFGWTGCTEESLSHKKVNYSDYSTSLTFTTKTSGQAIDLVAGTESDNCPADSGVAIEVASTLDVPIGVNNWEGGDTCAVLADSTPAATPCEVKIDAVAASSIAASIAHNACRATQVVGCDDDESVAARLAVGVVTILAAAFGSLGFLF
;
A
#
# COMPACT_ATOMS: atom_id res chain seq x y z
N MET A 1 11.31 -53.78 47.40
CA MET A 1 10.03 -54.03 46.69
C MET A 1 9.44 -52.67 46.36
N MET A 2 9.46 -52.32 45.08
CA MET A 2 9.06 -51.01 44.51
C MET A 2 7.60 -50.67 44.77
N ARG A 3 7.30 -49.39 45.01
CA ARG A 3 6.04 -48.76 44.60
C ARG A 3 6.31 -47.34 44.12
N PHE A 4 6.46 -47.21 42.81
CA PHE A 4 6.32 -45.95 42.08
C PHE A 4 4.82 -45.61 42.02
N SER A 5 4.45 -44.41 42.48
CA SER A 5 3.12 -43.84 42.28
C SER A 5 3.25 -42.60 41.41
N SER A 6 2.90 -42.79 40.14
CA SER A 6 2.82 -41.77 39.09
C SER A 6 1.81 -40.68 39.45
N TRP A 7 2.26 -39.43 39.53
CA TRP A 7 1.39 -38.24 39.48
C TRP A 7 1.60 -37.54 38.15
N ALA A 8 0.84 -37.94 37.13
CA ALA A 8 0.68 -37.15 35.92
C ALA A 8 -0.33 -36.04 36.21
N SER A 9 0.14 -34.82 36.44
CA SER A 9 -0.70 -33.62 36.44
C SER A 9 -1.11 -33.31 35.01
N TRP A 10 -2.41 -33.35 34.75
CA TRP A 10 -3.00 -32.94 33.48
C TRP A 10 -3.04 -31.42 33.45
N LEU A 11 -2.17 -30.79 32.66
CA LEU A 11 -2.30 -29.38 32.30
C LEU A 11 -3.19 -29.30 31.05
N VAL A 12 -4.48 -29.00 31.26
CA VAL A 12 -5.36 -28.59 30.17
C VAL A 12 -5.20 -27.08 30.02
N THR A 13 -4.34 -26.67 29.09
CA THR A 13 -4.22 -25.26 28.70
C THR A 13 -5.45 -24.91 27.85
N ALA A 14 -6.41 -24.20 28.43
CA ALA A 14 -7.52 -23.63 27.69
C ALA A 14 -6.99 -22.47 26.82
N TYR A 15 -6.87 -22.70 25.51
CA TYR A 15 -6.69 -21.64 24.54
C TYR A 15 -8.00 -20.84 24.46
N VAL A 16 -8.04 -19.67 25.11
CA VAL A 16 -9.05 -18.66 24.79
C VAL A 16 -8.58 -17.99 23.51
N GLY A 17 -9.06 -18.50 22.38
CA GLY A 17 -8.91 -17.80 21.10
C GLY A 17 -9.72 -16.51 21.16
N ILE A 18 -9.04 -15.37 21.09
CA ILE A 18 -9.70 -14.09 20.82
C ILE A 18 -10.14 -14.17 19.36
N VAL A 19 -11.42 -14.39 19.12
CA VAL A 19 -12.02 -14.13 17.81
C VAL A 19 -12.12 -12.61 17.70
N LEU A 20 -11.15 -12.00 17.03
CA LEU A 20 -11.31 -10.63 16.56
C LEU A 20 -12.46 -10.65 15.55
N ALA A 21 -13.62 -10.14 15.95
CA ALA A 21 -14.69 -9.87 15.00
C ALA A 21 -14.15 -8.87 13.98
N ALA A 22 -14.15 -9.24 12.70
CA ALA A 22 -13.84 -8.30 11.63
C ALA A 22 -14.88 -7.17 11.73
N THR A 23 -14.41 -5.96 12.02
CA THR A 23 -15.25 -4.76 11.91
C THR A 23 -15.50 -4.55 10.42
N ASN A 24 -16.74 -4.80 9.97
CA ASN A 24 -17.16 -4.44 8.62
C ASN A 24 -17.22 -2.92 8.55
N ILE A 25 -16.16 -2.31 8.03
CA ILE A 25 -16.12 -0.86 7.79
C ILE A 25 -16.97 -0.60 6.55
N THR A 26 -18.04 0.18 6.71
CA THR A 26 -19.04 0.43 5.67
C THR A 26 -19.09 1.90 5.25
N SER A 27 -18.30 2.76 5.88
CA SER A 27 -18.30 4.20 5.65
C SER A 27 -17.00 4.84 6.15
N GLY A 28 -16.61 5.96 5.56
CA GLY A 28 -15.42 6.72 5.93
C GLY A 28 -14.83 7.44 4.73
N ILE A 29 -13.71 8.13 4.93
CA ILE A 29 -12.97 8.80 3.86
C ILE A 29 -11.71 8.00 3.61
N MET A 30 -11.53 7.47 2.40
CA MET A 30 -10.24 6.94 1.97
C MET A 30 -9.54 7.94 1.07
N GLU A 31 -8.23 7.84 0.97
CA GLU A 31 -7.42 8.77 0.18
C GLU A 31 -6.30 8.02 -0.51
N VAL A 32 -6.02 8.40 -1.76
CA VAL A 32 -4.93 7.85 -2.57
C VAL A 32 -4.01 8.99 -2.98
N ASP A 33 -2.75 8.91 -2.57
CA ASP A 33 -1.75 9.95 -2.81
C ASP A 33 -0.57 9.40 -3.61
N LEU A 34 -0.12 10.13 -4.62
CA LEU A 34 1.20 9.89 -5.21
C LEU A 34 2.25 10.49 -4.27
N VAL A 35 3.00 9.63 -3.56
CA VAL A 35 4.01 10.08 -2.59
C VAL A 35 5.42 10.16 -3.17
N PHE A 36 5.69 9.40 -4.23
CA PHE A 36 6.96 9.46 -4.95
C PHE A 36 6.78 9.02 -6.42
N PRO A 37 7.43 9.65 -7.41
CA PRO A 37 8.36 10.78 -7.29
C PRO A 37 7.66 12.11 -6.97
N ARG A 38 8.43 13.09 -6.51
CA ARG A 38 8.01 14.50 -6.38
C ARG A 38 8.61 15.32 -7.53
N ASN A 39 8.22 16.59 -7.63
CA ASN A 39 8.75 17.52 -8.63
C ASN A 39 10.19 17.95 -8.29
N GLU A 40 11.10 17.00 -8.41
CA GLU A 40 12.51 17.11 -8.03
C GLU A 40 13.42 16.51 -9.11
N THR A 41 14.73 16.59 -8.88
CA THR A 41 15.75 16.04 -9.77
C THR A 41 16.45 14.84 -9.14
N TYR A 42 16.25 13.65 -9.73
CA TYR A 42 16.84 12.40 -9.26
C TYR A 42 18.02 11.98 -10.14
N ALA A 43 18.96 11.22 -9.59
CA ALA A 43 19.98 10.55 -10.39
C ALA A 43 19.32 9.48 -11.29
N PRO A 44 19.77 9.32 -12.56
CA PRO A 44 19.28 8.26 -13.42
C PRO A 44 19.45 6.88 -12.76
N THR A 45 18.42 6.05 -12.86
CA THR A 45 18.39 4.74 -12.20
C THR A 45 17.59 3.73 -13.01
N SER A 46 17.96 2.46 -12.89
CA SER A 46 17.24 1.34 -13.52
C SER A 46 16.02 0.89 -12.72
N SER A 47 15.79 1.48 -11.56
CA SER A 47 14.74 1.06 -10.63
C SER A 47 14.20 2.24 -9.85
N LEU A 48 13.71 3.26 -10.57
CA LEU A 48 12.98 4.36 -9.95
C LEU A 48 11.62 3.82 -9.46
N PRO A 49 11.32 3.92 -8.16
CA PRO A 49 10.02 3.51 -7.66
C PRO A 49 8.98 4.58 -8.03
N VAL A 50 7.75 4.16 -8.29
CA VAL A 50 6.56 5.01 -8.18
C VAL A 50 5.79 4.47 -7.00
N VAL A 51 5.50 5.32 -6.02
CA VAL A 51 4.90 4.95 -4.74
C VAL A 51 3.64 5.75 -4.52
N PHE A 52 2.54 5.04 -4.30
CA PHE A 52 1.28 5.58 -3.83
C PHE A 52 1.06 5.21 -2.37
N ALA A 53 0.46 6.11 -1.60
CA ALA A 53 -0.06 5.82 -0.28
C ALA A 53 -1.58 5.77 -0.32
N ILE A 54 -2.16 4.85 0.45
CA ILE A 54 -3.61 4.69 0.58
C ILE A 54 -3.97 4.76 2.05
N LYS A 55 -4.71 5.80 2.44
CA LYS A 55 -5.23 5.98 3.81
C LYS A 55 -6.61 5.34 3.93
N ASN A 56 -6.89 4.72 5.07
CA ASN A 56 -8.09 3.90 5.31
C ASN A 56 -8.31 2.83 4.20
N PRO A 57 -7.30 1.99 3.94
CA PRO A 57 -7.29 1.08 2.79
C PRO A 57 -8.31 -0.06 2.92
N GLU A 58 -8.93 -0.26 4.09
CA GLU A 58 -10.07 -1.16 4.31
C GLU A 58 -11.32 -0.82 3.49
N LEU A 59 -11.42 0.42 2.97
CA LEU A 59 -12.55 0.87 2.15
C LEU A 59 -12.36 0.49 0.68
N LEU A 60 -11.13 0.20 0.25
CA LEU A 60 -10.82 -0.16 -1.14
C LEU A 60 -11.62 -1.37 -1.66
N PRO A 61 -11.82 -2.47 -0.90
CA PRO A 61 -12.60 -3.61 -1.38
C PRO A 61 -14.06 -3.25 -1.72
N LEU A 62 -14.59 -2.17 -1.14
CA LEU A 62 -15.93 -1.67 -1.47
C LEU A 62 -16.00 -0.95 -2.82
N LEU A 63 -14.85 -0.75 -3.47
CA LEU A 63 -14.69 -0.09 -4.76
C LEU A 63 -14.05 -1.07 -5.75
N SER A 64 -14.64 -1.28 -6.93
CA SER A 64 -13.87 -1.88 -8.03
C SER A 64 -12.91 -0.84 -8.57
N ASN A 65 -11.60 -1.00 -8.29
CA ASN A 65 -10.64 0.08 -8.43
C ASN A 65 -9.31 -0.32 -9.09
N SER A 66 -8.65 0.67 -9.68
CA SER A 66 -7.33 0.52 -10.31
C SER A 66 -6.56 1.83 -10.33
N ILE A 67 -5.24 1.75 -10.24
CA ILE A 67 -4.33 2.88 -10.48
C ILE A 67 -3.67 2.68 -11.84
N THR A 68 -3.66 3.69 -12.69
CA THR A 68 -2.86 3.70 -13.92
C THR A 68 -1.80 4.77 -13.82
N PHE A 69 -0.66 4.55 -14.46
CA PHE A 69 0.30 5.62 -14.67
C PHE A 69 0.95 5.51 -16.04
N THR A 70 1.38 6.67 -16.56
CA THR A 70 2.17 6.81 -17.78
C THR A 70 3.22 7.89 -17.55
N ALA A 71 4.48 7.62 -17.92
CA ALA A 71 5.56 8.59 -17.91
C ALA A 71 6.10 8.78 -19.33
N HIS A 72 6.12 10.03 -19.78
CA HIS A 72 6.68 10.44 -21.08
C HIS A 72 7.98 11.21 -20.87
N ALA A 73 8.98 10.86 -21.67
CA ALA A 73 10.17 11.69 -21.85
C ALA A 73 9.76 12.94 -22.65
N TRP A 74 10.01 14.12 -22.09
CA TRP A 74 9.63 15.39 -22.69
C TRP A 74 10.60 15.79 -23.81
N GLU A 75 11.91 15.62 -23.58
CA GLU A 75 12.93 16.00 -24.56
C GLU A 75 13.14 14.92 -25.63
N ASN A 76 12.77 13.67 -25.31
CA ASN A 76 12.89 12.53 -26.22
C ASN A 76 11.52 11.90 -26.55
N LEU A 77 10.74 12.61 -27.38
CA LEU A 77 9.39 12.20 -27.80
C LEU A 77 9.34 10.91 -28.64
N GLU A 78 10.48 10.45 -29.19
CA GLU A 78 10.56 9.17 -29.89
C GLU A 78 10.60 7.97 -28.92
N ARG A 79 10.84 8.21 -27.64
CA ARG A 79 10.85 7.18 -26.62
C ARG A 79 9.43 6.71 -26.32
N PHE A 80 9.23 5.40 -26.34
CA PHE A 80 7.97 4.82 -25.88
C PHE A 80 7.69 5.20 -24.42
N PRO A 81 6.44 5.57 -24.09
CA PRO A 81 6.08 5.87 -22.71
C PRO A 81 6.25 4.65 -21.82
N ILE A 82 6.67 4.91 -20.58
CA ILE A 82 6.65 3.92 -19.51
C ILE A 82 5.24 3.92 -18.95
N ALA A 83 4.53 2.79 -18.95
CA ALA A 83 3.16 2.72 -18.47
C ALA A 83 2.91 1.44 -17.66
N ALA A 84 2.03 1.51 -16.66
CA ALA A 84 1.40 0.33 -16.09
C ALA A 84 0.02 0.61 -15.52
N THR A 85 -0.71 -0.49 -15.30
CA THR A 85 -1.99 -0.53 -14.62
C THR A 85 -1.87 -1.46 -13.42
N TYR A 86 -2.29 -0.97 -12.26
CA TYR A 86 -2.39 -1.70 -11.02
C TYR A 86 -3.84 -2.02 -10.75
N ASP A 87 -4.15 -3.30 -10.84
CA ASP A 87 -5.38 -3.84 -10.30
C ASP A 87 -5.21 -4.07 -8.80
N LEU A 88 -6.01 -3.34 -8.03
CA LEU A 88 -5.99 -3.36 -6.58
C LEU A 88 -7.08 -4.26 -5.99
N ARG A 89 -8.00 -4.81 -6.79
CA ARG A 89 -9.21 -5.53 -6.33
C ARG A 89 -8.93 -6.74 -5.42
N TRP A 90 -7.77 -7.39 -5.58
CA TRP A 90 -7.46 -8.68 -4.93
C TRP A 90 -6.34 -8.59 -3.88
N ARG A 91 -5.95 -7.38 -3.47
CA ARG A 91 -4.89 -7.20 -2.47
C ARG A 91 -5.45 -7.26 -1.06
N ASN A 92 -4.64 -7.77 -0.14
CA ASN A 92 -4.97 -7.75 1.28
C ASN A 92 -4.53 -6.41 1.88
N PHE A 93 -5.47 -5.48 1.98
CA PHE A 93 -5.24 -4.12 2.47
C PHE A 93 -5.27 -3.99 4.00
N SER A 94 -5.62 -5.06 4.72
CA SER A 94 -5.84 -5.01 6.18
C SER A 94 -4.58 -4.97 7.05
N SER A 95 -3.38 -5.00 6.44
CA SER A 95 -2.12 -5.16 7.17
C SER A 95 -1.42 -3.87 7.60
N SER A 96 -1.81 -2.70 7.07
CA SER A 96 -1.16 -1.41 7.37
C SER A 96 -2.01 -0.22 6.91
N ASP A 97 -2.04 0.85 7.71
CA ASP A 97 -2.61 2.16 7.33
C ASP A 97 -1.58 3.27 7.66
N PRO A 98 -1.10 4.05 6.66
CA PRO A 98 -1.42 3.94 5.24
C PRO A 98 -0.84 2.67 4.60
N TYR A 99 -1.50 2.17 3.57
CA TYR A 99 -1.00 1.08 2.73
C TYR A 99 -0.21 1.64 1.53
N PHE A 100 1.03 1.21 1.37
CA PHE A 100 1.87 1.65 0.25
C PHE A 100 1.78 0.70 -0.95
N VAL A 101 1.36 1.24 -2.10
CA VAL A 101 1.43 0.56 -3.40
C VAL A 101 2.66 1.08 -4.13
N TYR A 102 3.55 0.20 -4.55
CA TYR A 102 4.76 0.62 -5.24
C TYR A 102 5.19 -0.34 -6.34
N TYR A 103 5.93 0.21 -7.30
CA TYR A 103 6.56 -0.56 -8.36
C TYR A 103 7.78 0.16 -8.89
N THR A 104 8.69 -0.59 -9.50
CA THR A 104 9.87 -0.02 -10.14
C THR A 104 9.84 -0.17 -11.63
N PHE A 105 10.34 0.87 -12.29
CA PHE A 105 10.41 0.90 -13.74
C PHE A 105 11.85 1.04 -14.18
N ALA A 106 12.20 0.23 -15.17
CA ALA A 106 13.31 0.51 -16.05
C ALA A 106 12.91 1.64 -17.01
N GLY A 107 13.90 2.29 -17.59
CA GLY A 107 13.70 3.39 -18.53
C GLY A 107 14.01 4.77 -17.95
N PHE A 108 14.29 4.88 -16.65
CA PHE A 108 14.74 6.11 -16.02
C PHE A 108 16.28 6.24 -15.94
N GLU A 109 17.02 5.43 -16.70
CA GLU A 109 18.51 5.40 -16.72
C GLU A 109 19.14 6.51 -17.57
N THR A 110 18.36 7.44 -18.09
CA THR A 110 18.81 8.55 -18.93
C THR A 110 18.51 9.88 -18.27
N GLU A 111 19.23 10.94 -18.65
CA GLU A 111 18.80 12.30 -18.30
C GLU A 111 17.62 12.72 -19.17
N ASP A 112 16.53 13.19 -18.56
CA ASP A 112 15.37 13.73 -19.25
C ASP A 112 14.47 14.50 -18.27
N VAL A 113 13.50 15.21 -18.81
CA VAL A 113 12.35 15.73 -18.06
C VAL A 113 11.19 14.78 -18.29
N TRP A 114 10.64 14.24 -17.20
CA TRP A 114 9.59 13.23 -17.24
C TRP A 114 8.26 13.85 -16.88
N TRP A 115 7.29 13.74 -17.79
CA TRP A 115 5.89 14.03 -17.53
C TRP A 115 5.20 12.75 -17.07
N LEU A 116 4.91 12.66 -15.78
CA LEU A 116 4.19 11.54 -15.18
C LEU A 116 2.73 11.91 -15.01
N THR A 117 1.85 11.15 -15.66
CA THR A 117 0.41 11.19 -15.46
C THR A 117 0.00 9.93 -14.71
N TRP A 118 -0.82 10.07 -13.69
CA TRP A 118 -1.44 8.92 -13.03
C TRP A 118 -2.94 9.14 -12.90
N SER A 119 -3.67 8.04 -12.76
CA SER A 119 -5.11 8.10 -12.54
C SER A 119 -5.56 7.01 -11.60
N PHE A 120 -6.55 7.33 -10.77
CA PHE A 120 -7.25 6.34 -9.95
C PHE A 120 -8.67 6.24 -10.47
N GLY A 121 -9.03 5.07 -10.98
CA GLY A 121 -10.39 4.75 -11.38
C GLY A 121 -11.05 3.91 -10.30
N TRP A 122 -12.28 4.25 -9.93
CA TRP A 122 -13.07 3.48 -8.99
C TRP A 122 -14.52 3.39 -9.42
N THR A 123 -15.23 2.45 -8.83
CA THR A 123 -16.62 2.17 -9.14
C THR A 123 -17.43 2.09 -7.85
N GLY A 124 -18.50 2.87 -7.76
CA GLY A 124 -19.51 2.80 -6.70
C GLY A 124 -20.90 2.50 -7.27
N CYS A 125 -21.94 2.60 -6.44
CA CYS A 125 -23.32 2.35 -6.84
C CYS A 125 -24.32 3.25 -6.13
N THR A 126 -25.51 3.30 -6.71
CA THR A 126 -26.73 3.82 -6.09
C THR A 126 -27.85 2.81 -6.27
N GLU A 127 -28.96 2.95 -5.52
CA GLU A 127 -30.13 2.10 -5.73
C GLU A 127 -30.62 2.15 -7.20
N GLU A 128 -30.57 3.33 -7.80
CA GLU A 128 -30.92 3.54 -9.21
C GLU A 128 -29.98 2.77 -10.15
N SER A 129 -28.66 2.87 -9.98
CA SER A 129 -27.70 2.17 -10.85
C SER A 129 -27.89 0.65 -10.78
N LEU A 130 -28.08 0.11 -9.56
CA LEU A 130 -28.28 -1.32 -9.33
C LEU A 130 -29.61 -1.82 -9.88
N SER A 131 -30.68 -1.01 -9.83
CA SER A 131 -31.97 -1.34 -10.46
C SER A 131 -31.85 -1.59 -11.97
N HIS A 132 -30.84 -0.97 -12.60
CA HIS A 132 -30.50 -1.13 -14.01
C HIS A 132 -29.35 -2.13 -14.25
N LYS A 133 -28.91 -2.87 -13.22
CA LYS A 133 -27.78 -3.81 -13.26
C LYS A 133 -26.47 -3.14 -13.72
N LYS A 134 -26.24 -1.92 -13.25
CA LYS A 134 -25.09 -1.07 -13.56
C LYS A 134 -24.44 -0.53 -12.29
N VAL A 135 -23.25 0.00 -12.49
CA VAL A 135 -22.42 0.65 -11.49
C VAL A 135 -21.94 1.99 -12.03
N ASN A 136 -21.58 2.90 -11.12
CA ASN A 136 -21.14 4.25 -11.44
C ASN A 136 -19.62 4.29 -11.41
N TYR A 137 -19.01 4.53 -12.56
CA TYR A 137 -17.57 4.71 -12.68
C TYR A 137 -17.20 6.17 -12.43
N SER A 138 -16.08 6.38 -11.74
CA SER A 138 -15.47 7.69 -11.53
C SER A 138 -13.96 7.55 -11.61
N ASP A 139 -13.30 8.62 -12.03
CA ASP A 139 -11.86 8.67 -12.11
C ASP A 139 -11.31 10.01 -11.65
N TYR A 140 -10.09 9.94 -11.14
CA TYR A 140 -9.24 11.08 -10.86
C TYR A 140 -7.98 10.94 -11.70
N SER A 141 -7.54 12.04 -12.31
CA SER A 141 -6.33 12.08 -13.13
C SER A 141 -5.57 13.37 -12.85
N THR A 142 -4.26 13.24 -12.67
CA THR A 142 -3.37 14.38 -12.43
C THR A 142 -2.00 14.09 -13.02
N SER A 143 -1.14 15.10 -13.08
CA SER A 143 0.21 14.97 -13.62
C SER A 143 1.22 15.75 -12.81
N LEU A 144 2.44 15.23 -12.75
CA LEU A 144 3.59 15.96 -12.25
C LEU A 144 4.76 15.83 -13.22
N THR A 145 5.68 16.77 -13.11
CA THR A 145 6.95 16.73 -13.82
C THR A 145 8.06 16.45 -12.83
N PHE A 146 8.98 15.56 -13.16
CA PHE A 146 10.24 15.39 -12.44
C PHE A 146 11.40 15.29 -13.43
N THR A 147 12.64 15.34 -12.96
CA THR A 147 13.82 15.31 -13.84
C THR A 147 14.77 14.21 -13.41
N THR A 148 15.39 13.54 -14.38
CA THR A 148 16.57 12.72 -14.13
C THR A 148 17.81 13.43 -14.65
N LYS A 149 18.86 13.50 -13.82
CA LYS A 149 20.13 14.15 -14.18
C LYS A 149 21.27 13.52 -13.39
N THR A 150 22.45 13.38 -13.97
CA THR A 150 23.63 12.75 -13.33
C THR A 150 24.00 13.45 -12.01
N SER A 151 23.75 14.76 -11.91
CA SER A 151 23.94 15.56 -10.68
C SER A 151 22.73 15.55 -9.74
N GLY A 152 21.70 14.77 -10.04
CA GLY A 152 20.49 14.63 -9.24
C GLY A 152 20.73 13.84 -7.96
N GLN A 153 19.78 13.93 -7.03
CA GLN A 153 19.89 13.23 -5.76
C GLN A 153 19.65 11.72 -5.92
N ALA A 154 20.26 10.93 -5.05
CA ALA A 154 19.89 9.53 -4.93
C ALA A 154 18.44 9.41 -4.42
N ILE A 155 17.78 8.30 -4.73
CA ILE A 155 16.43 8.02 -4.24
C ILE A 155 16.49 7.82 -2.73
N ASP A 156 15.78 8.68 -2.00
CA ASP A 156 15.55 8.59 -0.57
C ASP A 156 14.06 8.82 -0.30
N LEU A 157 13.32 7.74 -0.04
CA LEU A 157 11.88 7.79 0.19
C LEU A 157 11.51 8.48 1.51
N VAL A 158 12.41 8.44 2.50
CA VAL A 158 12.18 9.09 3.79
C VAL A 158 12.34 10.60 3.59
N ALA A 159 13.49 11.04 3.11
CA ALA A 159 13.74 12.46 2.88
C ALA A 159 12.77 13.08 1.87
N GLY A 160 12.41 12.34 0.81
CA GLY A 160 11.47 12.79 -0.23
C GLY A 160 10.02 12.95 0.25
N THR A 161 9.67 12.45 1.43
CA THR A 161 8.33 12.63 2.04
C THR A 161 8.34 13.50 3.31
N GLU A 162 9.51 13.98 3.75
CA GLU A 162 9.60 14.93 4.86
C GLU A 162 9.22 16.35 4.49
N SER A 163 9.30 16.70 3.19
CA SER A 163 8.90 18.03 2.74
C SER A 163 7.38 18.15 2.68
N ASP A 164 6.83 19.18 3.30
CA ASP A 164 5.40 19.53 3.17
C ASP A 164 5.06 20.17 1.80
N ASN A 165 5.96 20.08 0.82
CA ASN A 165 5.85 20.67 -0.51
C ASN A 165 5.36 19.62 -1.52
N CYS A 166 4.16 19.07 -1.32
CA CYS A 166 3.45 18.32 -2.36
C CYS A 166 2.42 19.22 -3.05
N PRO A 167 2.21 19.06 -4.36
CA PRO A 167 1.08 19.68 -5.03
C PRO A 167 -0.25 19.25 -4.38
N ALA A 168 -1.18 20.19 -4.20
CA ALA A 168 -2.49 19.90 -3.60
C ALA A 168 -3.31 18.88 -4.43
N ASP A 169 -2.98 18.76 -5.71
CA ASP A 169 -3.50 17.81 -6.68
C ASP A 169 -2.62 16.56 -6.84
N SER A 170 -1.88 16.16 -5.80
CA SER A 170 -1.13 14.90 -5.77
C SER A 170 -1.91 13.75 -5.14
N GLY A 171 -3.22 13.92 -4.91
CA GLY A 171 -4.06 12.89 -4.31
C GLY A 171 -5.55 13.13 -4.51
N VAL A 172 -6.33 12.09 -4.21
CA VAL A 172 -7.78 12.10 -4.27
C VAL A 172 -8.35 11.47 -3.00
N ALA A 173 -9.32 12.15 -2.39
CA ALA A 173 -10.07 11.64 -1.26
C ALA A 173 -11.50 11.26 -1.70
N ILE A 174 -11.98 10.12 -1.22
CA ILE A 174 -13.28 9.53 -1.57
C ILE A 174 -14.02 9.24 -0.28
N GLU A 175 -15.20 9.84 -0.15
CA GLU A 175 -16.09 9.61 0.97
C GLU A 175 -17.09 8.49 0.63
N VAL A 176 -16.95 7.36 1.33
CA VAL A 176 -17.93 6.28 1.34
C VAL A 176 -18.97 6.60 2.40
N ALA A 177 -20.19 6.92 1.97
CA ALA A 177 -21.29 7.27 2.88
C ALA A 177 -21.95 6.01 3.47
N SER A 178 -22.10 4.97 2.65
CA SER A 178 -22.70 3.68 3.04
C SER A 178 -22.36 2.59 2.03
N THR A 179 -22.93 1.40 2.21
CA THR A 179 -22.82 0.28 1.26
C THR A 179 -24.18 -0.26 0.85
N LEU A 180 -24.27 -0.82 -0.36
CA LEU A 180 -25.43 -1.58 -0.85
C LEU A 180 -25.02 -3.00 -1.22
N ASP A 181 -25.92 -3.96 -1.02
CA ASP A 181 -25.77 -5.32 -1.54
C ASP A 181 -25.90 -5.30 -3.07
N VAL A 182 -25.00 -6.00 -3.75
CA VAL A 182 -24.95 -6.04 -5.21
C VAL A 182 -25.78 -7.23 -5.72
N PRO A 183 -26.84 -6.99 -6.51
CA PRO A 183 -27.62 -8.08 -7.09
C PRO A 183 -26.80 -8.94 -8.06
N ILE A 184 -27.20 -10.21 -8.21
CA ILE A 184 -26.57 -11.12 -9.18
C ILE A 184 -26.76 -10.59 -10.61
N GLY A 185 -25.65 -10.56 -11.37
CA GLY A 185 -25.64 -10.19 -12.78
C GLY A 185 -25.57 -8.69 -13.05
N VAL A 186 -25.09 -7.90 -12.07
CA VAL A 186 -24.63 -6.53 -12.31
C VAL A 186 -23.40 -6.56 -13.22
N ASN A 187 -23.41 -5.75 -14.27
CA ASN A 187 -22.31 -5.69 -15.22
C ASN A 187 -21.15 -4.87 -14.67
N ASN A 188 -19.91 -5.26 -15.00
CA ASN A 188 -18.68 -4.53 -14.66
C ASN A 188 -18.47 -4.33 -13.14
N TRP A 189 -19.02 -5.23 -12.32
CA TRP A 189 -18.80 -5.22 -10.88
C TRP A 189 -17.92 -6.40 -10.46
N GLU A 190 -16.78 -6.08 -9.86
CA GLU A 190 -15.79 -7.07 -9.44
C GLU A 190 -15.37 -6.88 -7.96
N GLY A 191 -16.03 -5.97 -7.23
CA GLY A 191 -15.75 -5.65 -5.82
C GLY A 191 -16.44 -6.57 -4.80
N GLY A 192 -16.96 -7.73 -5.20
CA GLY A 192 -17.59 -8.71 -4.29
C GLY A 192 -19.11 -8.55 -4.14
N ASP A 193 -19.63 -8.80 -2.94
CA ASP A 193 -21.08 -8.86 -2.70
C ASP A 193 -21.68 -7.49 -2.31
N THR A 194 -20.84 -6.53 -1.93
CA THR A 194 -21.26 -5.20 -1.46
C THR A 194 -20.50 -4.10 -2.18
N CYS A 195 -21.16 -2.98 -2.42
CA CYS A 195 -20.63 -1.85 -3.17
C CYS A 195 -20.77 -0.55 -2.38
N ALA A 196 -19.78 0.35 -2.51
CA ALA A 196 -19.83 1.67 -1.89
C ALA A 196 -20.87 2.61 -2.55
N VAL A 197 -21.66 3.27 -1.70
CA VAL A 197 -22.41 4.48 -2.03
C VAL A 197 -21.55 5.67 -1.64
N LEU A 198 -21.20 6.50 -2.62
CA LEU A 198 -20.35 7.66 -2.42
C LEU A 198 -21.17 8.85 -1.92
N ALA A 199 -20.58 9.71 -1.09
CA ALA A 199 -21.18 10.99 -0.75
C ALA A 199 -21.22 11.92 -1.97
N ASP A 200 -22.18 12.85 -1.99
CA ASP A 200 -22.31 13.85 -3.06
C ASP A 200 -21.16 14.88 -3.01
N SER A 201 -20.53 15.07 -1.84
CA SER A 201 -19.38 15.94 -1.67
C SER A 201 -18.06 15.20 -1.90
N THR A 202 -17.13 15.85 -2.61
CA THR A 202 -15.74 15.39 -2.70
C THR A 202 -14.94 16.00 -1.55
N PRO A 203 -14.44 15.19 -0.59
CA PRO A 203 -13.56 15.69 0.46
C PRO A 203 -12.25 16.21 -0.14
N ALA A 204 -11.61 17.16 0.55
CA ALA A 204 -10.29 17.62 0.16
C ALA A 204 -9.23 16.57 0.52
N ALA A 205 -8.34 16.27 -0.43
CA ALA A 205 -7.16 15.44 -0.17
C ALA A 205 -6.09 16.22 0.62
N THR A 206 -5.23 15.46 1.27
CA THR A 206 -4.10 15.85 2.12
C THR A 206 -2.79 15.13 1.71
N PRO A 207 -2.36 15.24 0.42
CA PRO A 207 -1.31 14.38 -0.17
C PRO A 207 0.12 14.50 0.38
N CYS A 208 0.32 15.36 1.39
CA CYS A 208 1.58 15.59 2.10
C CYS A 208 1.57 14.98 3.50
N GLU A 209 0.42 14.53 3.99
CA GLU A 209 0.29 14.04 5.37
C GLU A 209 1.03 12.71 5.55
N VAL A 210 1.07 11.89 4.50
CA VAL A 210 1.76 10.59 4.53
C VAL A 210 3.27 10.76 4.41
N LYS A 211 3.97 10.34 5.47
CA LYS A 211 5.42 10.22 5.51
C LYS A 211 5.82 8.75 5.45
N ILE A 212 6.84 8.44 4.65
CA ILE A 212 7.44 7.10 4.61
C ILE A 212 8.53 7.05 5.68
N ASP A 213 8.30 6.26 6.73
CA ASP A 213 9.33 6.05 7.75
C ASP A 213 10.45 5.12 7.26
N ALA A 214 11.53 5.02 8.05
CA ALA A 214 12.69 4.22 7.70
C ALA A 214 12.37 2.70 7.56
N VAL A 215 11.37 2.19 8.29
CA VAL A 215 10.97 0.79 8.23
C VAL A 215 10.22 0.50 6.93
N ALA A 216 9.25 1.35 6.57
CA ALA A 216 8.53 1.27 5.32
C ALA A 216 9.47 1.46 4.12
N ALA A 217 10.35 2.47 4.16
CA ALA A 217 11.36 2.69 3.13
C ALA A 217 12.29 1.48 2.95
N SER A 218 12.76 0.89 4.06
CA SER A 218 13.59 -0.31 4.03
C SER A 218 12.84 -1.52 3.45
N SER A 219 11.56 -1.70 3.80
CA SER A 219 10.73 -2.79 3.27
C SER A 219 10.47 -2.63 1.77
N ILE A 220 10.17 -1.40 1.31
CA ILE A 220 10.02 -1.08 -0.12
C ILE A 220 11.33 -1.38 -0.86
N ALA A 221 12.47 -0.88 -0.36
CA ALA A 221 13.77 -1.11 -0.96
C ALA A 221 14.14 -2.60 -1.03
N ALA A 222 13.85 -3.37 0.02
CA ALA A 222 14.07 -4.81 0.06
C ALA A 222 13.20 -5.55 -0.97
N SER A 223 11.92 -5.20 -1.09
CA SER A 223 11.02 -5.78 -2.10
C SER A 223 11.48 -5.46 -3.53
N ILE A 224 11.92 -4.23 -3.78
CA ILE A 224 12.50 -3.82 -5.07
C ILE A 224 13.74 -4.66 -5.40
N ALA A 225 14.68 -4.77 -4.45
CA ALA A 225 15.89 -5.55 -4.63
C ALA A 225 15.59 -7.04 -4.89
N HIS A 226 14.63 -7.60 -4.15
CA HIS A 226 14.18 -8.98 -4.34
C HIS A 226 13.56 -9.20 -5.73
N ASN A 227 12.70 -8.27 -6.18
CA ASN A 227 12.09 -8.35 -7.53
C ASN A 227 13.14 -8.22 -8.64
N ALA A 228 14.10 -7.31 -8.49
CA ALA A 228 15.22 -7.18 -9.41
C ALA A 228 16.07 -8.46 -9.47
N CYS A 229 16.34 -9.09 -8.31
CA CYS A 229 17.02 -10.38 -8.24
C CYS A 229 16.26 -11.45 -9.03
N ARG A 230 14.94 -11.59 -8.79
CA ARG A 230 14.10 -12.58 -9.49
C ARG A 230 14.04 -12.36 -11.00
N ALA A 231 14.02 -11.11 -11.45
CA ALA A 231 14.04 -10.79 -12.88
C ALA A 231 15.34 -11.27 -13.57
N THR A 232 16.45 -11.34 -12.85
CA THR A 232 17.74 -11.84 -13.37
C THR A 232 17.90 -13.37 -13.33
N GLN A 233 16.89 -14.11 -12.84
CA GLN A 233 16.91 -15.58 -12.71
C GLN A 233 18.13 -16.15 -11.97
N VAL A 234 18.74 -15.37 -11.09
CA VAL A 234 19.90 -15.81 -10.31
C VAL A 234 19.43 -16.77 -9.20
N VAL A 235 20.12 -17.90 -9.06
CA VAL A 235 19.88 -18.87 -7.98
C VAL A 235 20.26 -18.23 -6.64
N GLY A 236 19.35 -18.23 -5.67
CA GLY A 236 19.59 -17.67 -4.33
C GLY A 236 18.89 -16.35 -4.01
N CYS A 237 17.92 -15.92 -4.82
CA CYS A 237 16.94 -14.93 -4.37
C CYS A 237 16.00 -15.64 -3.38
N ASP A 238 16.32 -15.64 -2.08
CA ASP A 238 15.48 -16.31 -1.07
C ASP A 238 14.04 -15.78 -1.14
N ASP A 239 13.05 -16.69 -1.13
CA ASP A 239 11.59 -16.44 -1.20
C ASP A 239 11.02 -15.77 0.08
N ASP A 240 11.88 -15.28 0.97
CA ASP A 240 11.44 -14.66 2.20
C ASP A 240 10.95 -13.24 1.89
N GLU A 241 9.62 -13.10 1.78
CA GLU A 241 8.95 -11.83 2.02
C GLU A 241 9.56 -11.20 3.27
N SER A 242 10.33 -10.12 3.07
CA SER A 242 10.82 -9.16 4.07
C SER A 242 10.57 -9.62 5.51
N VAL A 243 11.58 -10.22 6.16
CA VAL A 243 11.53 -10.53 7.59
C VAL A 243 11.19 -9.27 8.43
N ALA A 244 11.40 -8.06 7.86
CA ALA A 244 10.95 -6.79 8.42
C ALA A 244 9.41 -6.57 8.35
N ALA A 245 8.72 -7.04 7.30
CA ALA A 245 7.25 -7.01 7.21
C ALA A 245 6.58 -7.88 8.29
N ARG A 246 7.24 -8.95 8.73
CA ARG A 246 6.80 -9.75 9.89
C ARG A 246 7.15 -9.13 11.23
N LEU A 247 8.24 -8.38 11.32
CA LEU A 247 8.66 -7.73 12.56
C LEU A 247 7.82 -6.49 12.90
N ALA A 248 7.19 -5.82 11.92
CA ALA A 248 6.24 -4.74 12.20
C ALA A 248 4.94 -5.21 12.88
N VAL A 249 4.57 -6.49 12.73
CA VAL A 249 3.30 -7.06 13.25
C VAL A 249 3.52 -7.90 14.54
N GLY A 250 4.72 -7.90 15.11
CA GLY A 250 5.02 -8.80 16.23
C GLY A 250 6.18 -8.36 17.13
N VAL A 251 6.12 -7.15 17.70
CA VAL A 251 6.98 -6.80 18.84
C VAL A 251 6.14 -6.63 20.10
N VAL A 252 5.84 -7.76 20.76
CA VAL A 252 5.73 -7.77 22.23
C VAL A 252 7.09 -8.22 22.75
N THR A 253 7.93 -7.25 23.07
CA THR A 253 9.19 -7.44 23.78
C THR A 253 8.90 -7.94 25.21
N ILE A 254 9.34 -9.16 25.54
CA ILE A 254 9.67 -9.52 26.93
C ILE A 254 11.11 -9.99 26.95
N LEU A 255 12.03 -9.04 27.09
CA LEU A 255 13.38 -9.31 27.61
C LEU A 255 13.39 -8.93 29.08
N ALA A 256 13.12 -9.91 29.95
CA ALA A 256 13.39 -9.79 31.37
C ALA A 256 13.85 -11.15 31.92
N ALA A 257 15.15 -11.38 31.88
CA ALA A 257 15.83 -12.29 32.79
C ALA A 257 17.12 -11.60 33.26
N ALA A 258 16.95 -10.59 34.12
CA ALA A 258 18.05 -10.04 34.90
C ALA A 258 18.40 -11.03 36.02
N PHE A 259 19.67 -11.41 36.06
CA PHE A 259 20.29 -12.16 37.14
C PHE A 259 20.04 -11.48 38.50
N GLY A 260 19.64 -12.26 39.49
CA GLY A 260 19.49 -11.76 40.86
C GLY A 260 19.02 -12.82 41.85
N SER A 261 19.88 -13.76 42.23
CA SER A 261 19.73 -14.47 43.51
C SER A 261 21.05 -14.40 44.29
N LEU A 262 21.22 -13.29 44.99
CA LEU A 262 22.18 -13.14 46.07
C LEU A 262 21.42 -12.54 47.27
N GLY A 263 21.31 -13.36 48.32
CA GLY A 263 21.14 -12.91 49.71
C GLY A 263 19.71 -12.90 50.26
N PHE A 264 19.45 -13.80 51.22
CA PHE A 264 18.85 -13.60 52.56
C PHE A 264 18.85 -15.01 53.22
N LEU A 265 19.83 -15.42 54.03
CA LEU A 265 19.94 -15.21 55.48
C LEU A 265 18.58 -15.17 56.19
N PHE A 266 18.10 -16.32 56.69
CA PHE A 266 18.22 -16.77 58.10
C PHE A 266 18.10 -18.29 58.16
#